data_AF-A0A969NPD5-F1
#
_entry.id   AF-A0A969NPD5-F1
#
_cell.length_a   1.000
_cell.length_b   1.000
_cell.length_c   1.000
_cell.angle_alpha   90.00
_cell.angle_beta   90.00
_cell.angle_gamma   90.00
#
_symmetry.space_group_name_H-M   'P 1'
#
loop_
_entity.id
_entity.type
_entity.pdbx_description
1 polymer ?
#
loop_
_entity_poly.entity_id
_entity_poly.type
_entity_poly.pdbx_seq_one_letter_code
_entity_poly.pdbx_strand_id
1 'polypeptide(L)'
;MPKGNPKGNPDILMATAEVKRKDALERTEKAIAELVKTGASITFKSIAEKAGVSVPYLYKYDELKERIQHLRSQQKKQVRKRTRRPQSFQPASDNSKQLIIQNLKEDNKKLRGEIDKQKKHIEVVQGKLYELSRVAEENNRLRQQLNQITAELATTKKQLDDYLLANPSSHPKVTSIDSKRKPITSVNDELKSRLDELKSRLSELGVRMNATLKKIIESKSNNEINNALSAVEEYLATGIKVKSKAGLLRKALEENWMPNLTDKERKISQVTDDFSEWFRLAKEQGIVQASQGTKDGIIVMETTGEWTPMITMLEKGWTLEYLQQRSKQ
;
A
#
# COMPACT_ATOMS: atom_id res chain seq x y z
N MET A 1 4.01 -88.02 -79.54
CA MET A 1 5.20 -87.21 -79.21
C MET A 1 4.94 -86.48 -77.89
N PRO A 2 5.83 -86.54 -76.90
CA PRO A 2 5.60 -86.01 -75.56
C PRO A 2 5.88 -84.50 -75.53
N LYS A 3 4.97 -83.70 -74.96
CA LYS A 3 5.27 -82.34 -74.52
C LYS A 3 4.97 -82.26 -73.03
N GLY A 4 5.99 -82.51 -72.22
CA GLY A 4 5.98 -82.18 -70.81
C GLY A 4 5.92 -80.66 -70.63
N ASN A 5 5.09 -80.20 -69.69
CA ASN A 5 5.18 -78.88 -69.11
C ASN A 5 4.44 -78.85 -67.76
N PRO A 6 4.87 -78.04 -66.80
CA PRO A 6 5.98 -78.35 -65.91
C PRO A 6 5.41 -78.64 -64.50
N LYS A 7 5.95 -79.66 -63.82
CA LYS A 7 5.77 -79.75 -62.36
C LYS A 7 6.38 -78.48 -61.78
N GLY A 8 5.53 -77.55 -61.35
CA GLY A 8 5.95 -76.32 -60.71
C GLY A 8 6.83 -76.69 -59.53
N ASN A 9 8.10 -76.27 -59.58
CA ASN A 9 9.05 -76.50 -58.51
C ASN A 9 8.41 -75.98 -57.20
N PRO A 10 8.25 -76.80 -56.14
CA PRO A 10 7.58 -76.38 -54.90
C PRO A 10 8.19 -75.09 -54.34
N ASP A 11 9.49 -74.90 -54.52
CA ASP A 11 10.21 -73.68 -54.14
C ASP A 11 9.74 -72.44 -54.93
N ILE A 12 9.42 -72.56 -56.22
CA ILE A 12 8.90 -71.46 -57.05
C ILE A 12 7.44 -71.15 -56.66
N LEU A 13 6.64 -72.18 -56.32
CA LEU A 13 5.27 -71.99 -55.84
C LEU A 13 5.24 -71.33 -54.45
N MET A 14 6.16 -71.72 -53.55
CA MET A 14 6.33 -71.06 -52.26
C MET A 14 6.83 -69.62 -52.41
N ALA A 15 7.85 -69.39 -53.23
CA ALA A 15 8.38 -68.05 -53.47
C ALA A 15 7.33 -67.11 -54.09
N THR A 16 6.54 -67.58 -55.06
CA THR A 16 5.46 -66.77 -55.64
C THR A 16 4.29 -66.52 -54.68
N ALA A 17 4.00 -67.47 -53.77
CA ALA A 17 3.01 -67.27 -52.72
C ALA A 17 3.48 -66.25 -51.67
N GLU A 18 4.77 -66.26 -51.30
CA GLU A 18 5.37 -65.29 -50.39
C GLU A 18 5.40 -63.88 -50.99
N VAL A 19 5.75 -63.75 -52.27
CA VAL A 19 5.73 -62.45 -52.98
C VAL A 19 4.31 -61.88 -53.02
N LYS A 20 3.31 -62.70 -53.39
CA LYS A 20 1.89 -62.28 -53.39
C LYS A 20 1.39 -61.90 -52.00
N ARG A 21 1.88 -62.59 -50.96
CA ARG A 21 1.56 -62.27 -49.56
C ARG A 21 2.16 -60.92 -49.15
N LYS A 22 3.44 -60.67 -49.48
CA LYS A 22 4.11 -59.40 -49.17
C LYS A 22 3.41 -58.22 -49.85
N ASP A 23 3.08 -58.36 -51.14
CA ASP A 23 2.32 -57.34 -51.89
C ASP A 23 0.94 -57.05 -51.25
N ALA A 24 0.19 -58.11 -50.92
CA ALA A 24 -1.12 -57.94 -50.29
C ALA A 24 -1.03 -57.31 -48.89
N LEU A 25 0.06 -57.57 -48.14
CA LEU A 25 0.32 -56.93 -46.84
C LEU A 25 0.63 -55.43 -47.02
N GLU A 26 1.51 -55.09 -47.97
CA GLU A 26 1.87 -53.70 -48.27
C GLU A 26 0.64 -52.87 -48.70
N ARG A 27 -0.20 -53.43 -49.58
CA ARG A 27 -1.46 -52.79 -49.98
C ARG A 27 -2.43 -52.60 -48.81
N THR A 28 -2.48 -53.56 -47.90
CA THR A 28 -3.32 -53.47 -46.70
C THR A 28 -2.84 -52.37 -45.77
N GLU A 29 -1.53 -52.26 -45.51
CA GLU A 29 -0.99 -51.21 -44.65
C GLU A 29 -1.15 -49.82 -45.28
N LYS A 30 -0.95 -49.70 -46.59
CA LYS A 30 -1.20 -48.45 -47.32
C LYS A 30 -2.67 -48.02 -47.24
N ALA A 31 -3.61 -48.96 -47.41
CA ALA A 31 -5.04 -48.68 -47.27
C ALA A 31 -5.40 -48.23 -45.85
N ILE A 32 -4.81 -48.87 -44.82
CA ILE A 32 -4.98 -48.46 -43.42
C ILE A 32 -4.47 -47.03 -43.21
N ALA A 33 -3.27 -46.71 -43.68
CA ALA A 33 -2.68 -45.38 -43.54
C ALA A 33 -3.55 -44.29 -44.20
N GLU A 34 -4.09 -44.56 -45.39
CA GLU A 34 -4.98 -43.63 -46.09
C GLU A 34 -6.31 -43.43 -45.35
N LEU A 35 -6.91 -44.50 -44.81
CA LEU A 35 -8.16 -44.42 -44.04
C LEU A 35 -7.97 -43.65 -42.72
N VAL A 36 -6.83 -43.83 -42.06
CA VAL A 36 -6.45 -43.05 -40.87
C VAL A 36 -6.28 -41.57 -41.24
N LYS A 37 -5.56 -41.26 -42.33
CA LYS A 37 -5.30 -39.88 -42.77
C LYS A 37 -6.58 -39.13 -43.16
N THR A 38 -7.50 -39.82 -43.84
CA THR A 38 -8.78 -39.25 -44.28
C THR A 38 -9.85 -39.22 -43.18
N GLY A 39 -9.61 -39.89 -42.04
CA GLY A 39 -10.57 -40.01 -40.95
C GLY A 39 -11.78 -40.90 -41.28
N ALA A 40 -11.74 -41.63 -42.39
CA ALA A 40 -12.80 -42.54 -42.82
C ALA A 40 -12.91 -43.75 -41.88
N SER A 41 -14.06 -44.45 -41.89
CA SER A 41 -14.29 -45.57 -40.96
C SER A 41 -13.31 -46.73 -41.20
N ILE A 42 -12.55 -47.10 -40.16
CA ILE A 42 -11.60 -48.21 -40.20
C ILE A 42 -12.35 -49.51 -39.87
N THR A 43 -12.77 -50.23 -40.90
CA THR A 43 -13.47 -51.52 -40.78
C THR A 43 -12.83 -52.54 -41.71
N PHE A 44 -13.00 -53.84 -41.42
CA PHE A 44 -12.50 -54.91 -42.29
C PHE A 44 -12.99 -54.79 -43.73
N LYS A 45 -14.25 -54.37 -43.92
CA LYS A 45 -14.84 -54.17 -45.24
C LYS A 45 -14.20 -52.99 -45.98
N SER A 46 -14.10 -51.83 -45.33
CA SER A 46 -13.51 -50.63 -45.96
C SER A 46 -12.02 -50.81 -46.28
N ILE A 47 -11.28 -51.54 -45.45
CA ILE A 47 -9.87 -51.88 -45.73
C ILE A 47 -9.76 -52.86 -46.89
N ALA A 48 -10.60 -53.91 -46.93
CA ALA A 48 -10.60 -54.89 -48.01
C ALA A 48 -10.90 -54.25 -49.38
N GLU A 49 -11.93 -53.39 -49.44
CA GLU A 49 -12.31 -52.63 -50.63
C GLU A 49 -11.17 -51.71 -51.09
N LYS A 50 -10.51 -51.03 -50.15
CA LYS A 50 -9.46 -50.06 -50.44
C LYS A 50 -8.11 -50.70 -50.79
N ALA A 51 -7.77 -51.83 -50.18
CA ALA A 51 -6.53 -52.56 -50.43
C ALA A 51 -6.62 -53.53 -51.62
N GLY A 52 -7.83 -53.81 -52.11
CA GLY A 52 -8.06 -54.81 -53.16
C GLY A 52 -7.73 -56.24 -52.70
N VAL A 53 -8.06 -56.56 -51.45
CA VAL A 53 -7.89 -57.89 -50.85
C VAL A 53 -9.23 -58.43 -50.38
N SER A 54 -9.38 -59.75 -50.26
CA SER A 54 -10.63 -60.33 -49.78
C SER A 54 -10.76 -60.16 -48.26
N VAL A 55 -11.99 -60.01 -47.75
CA VAL A 55 -12.23 -59.93 -46.31
C VAL A 55 -11.70 -61.16 -45.55
N PRO A 56 -11.88 -62.41 -46.05
CA PRO A 56 -11.29 -63.59 -45.40
C PRO A 56 -9.75 -63.54 -45.30
N TYR A 57 -9.06 -62.89 -46.25
CA TYR A 57 -7.61 -62.72 -46.18
C TYR A 57 -7.18 -61.91 -44.94
N LEU A 58 -7.93 -60.86 -44.60
CA LEU A 58 -7.67 -60.05 -43.40
C LEU A 58 -7.94 -60.81 -42.10
N TYR A 59 -8.81 -61.81 -42.12
CA TYR A 59 -9.08 -62.69 -40.98
C TYR A 59 -8.14 -63.89 -40.90
N LYS A 60 -7.52 -64.29 -42.02
CA LYS A 60 -6.60 -65.42 -42.10
C LYS A 60 -5.32 -65.18 -41.29
N TYR A 61 -4.91 -63.92 -41.14
CA TYR A 61 -3.71 -63.54 -40.39
C TYR A 61 -4.09 -62.74 -39.15
N ASP A 62 -3.80 -63.30 -37.98
CA ASP A 62 -4.16 -62.68 -36.70
C ASP A 62 -3.50 -61.31 -36.50
N GLU A 63 -2.28 -61.12 -37.00
CA GLU A 63 -1.55 -59.84 -36.95
C GLU A 63 -2.35 -58.70 -37.60
N LEU A 64 -2.95 -58.94 -38.78
CA LEU A 64 -3.77 -57.94 -39.47
C LEU A 64 -5.07 -57.68 -38.73
N LYS A 65 -5.70 -58.74 -38.21
CA LYS A 65 -6.94 -58.66 -37.46
C LYS A 65 -6.78 -57.82 -36.19
N GLU A 66 -5.74 -58.08 -35.40
CA GLU A 66 -5.44 -57.32 -34.18
C GLU A 66 -5.14 -55.86 -34.48
N ARG A 67 -4.34 -55.61 -35.52
CA ARG A 67 -4.00 -54.24 -35.96
C ARG A 67 -5.24 -53.43 -36.33
N ILE A 68 -6.14 -54.02 -37.12
CA ILE A 68 -7.39 -53.37 -37.55
C ILE A 68 -8.32 -53.12 -36.36
N GLN A 69 -8.46 -54.08 -35.45
CA GLN A 69 -9.29 -53.93 -34.25
C GLN A 69 -8.75 -52.83 -33.32
N HIS A 70 -7.43 -52.78 -33.12
CA HIS A 70 -6.79 -51.76 -32.31
C HIS A 70 -7.04 -50.36 -32.88
N LEU A 71 -6.79 -50.14 -34.17
CA LEU A 71 -7.02 -48.84 -34.84
C LEU A 71 -8.50 -48.42 -34.80
N ARG A 72 -9.42 -49.36 -35.03
CA ARG A 72 -10.86 -49.11 -34.92
C ARG A 72 -11.27 -48.69 -33.51
N SER A 73 -10.70 -49.31 -32.48
CA SER A 73 -10.97 -48.97 -31.08
C SER A 73 -10.47 -47.56 -30.73
N GLN A 74 -9.30 -47.17 -31.25
CA GLN A 74 -8.74 -45.84 -31.08
C GLN A 74 -9.61 -44.77 -31.75
N GLN A 75 -10.07 -45.01 -32.99
CA GLN A 75 -10.98 -44.12 -33.69
C GLN A 75 -12.29 -43.92 -32.91
N LYS A 76 -12.87 -44.99 -32.37
CA LYS A 76 -14.09 -44.93 -31.55
C LYS A 76 -13.89 -44.13 -30.25
N LYS A 77 -12.73 -44.25 -29.60
CA LYS A 77 -12.38 -43.46 -28.41
C LYS A 77 -12.24 -41.97 -28.74
N GLN A 78 -11.62 -41.64 -29.88
CA GLN A 78 -11.47 -40.24 -30.32
C GLN A 78 -12.81 -39.59 -30.66
N VAL A 79 -13.70 -40.31 -31.37
CA VAL A 79 -15.06 -39.84 -31.65
C VAL A 79 -15.83 -39.62 -30.34
N ARG A 80 -15.78 -40.56 -29.39
CA ARG A 80 -16.42 -40.40 -28.08
C ARG A 80 -15.91 -39.21 -27.27
N LYS A 81 -14.61 -38.88 -27.35
CA LYS A 81 -14.04 -37.68 -26.72
C LYS A 81 -14.59 -36.40 -27.36
N ARG A 82 -14.72 -36.37 -28.69
CA ARG A 82 -15.29 -35.22 -29.42
C ARG A 82 -16.81 -35.09 -29.24
N THR A 83 -17.52 -36.20 -29.04
CA THR A 83 -18.97 -36.23 -28.84
C THR A 83 -19.37 -36.30 -27.36
N ARG A 84 -18.50 -35.94 -26.40
CA ARG A 84 -19.00 -35.53 -25.06
C ARG A 84 -19.86 -34.30 -25.30
N ARG A 85 -21.16 -34.53 -25.54
CA ARG A 85 -22.19 -33.48 -25.51
C ARG A 85 -21.94 -32.67 -24.24
N PRO A 86 -21.95 -31.32 -24.28
CA PRO A 86 -22.10 -30.58 -23.04
C PRO A 86 -23.33 -31.19 -22.35
N GLN A 87 -23.18 -31.55 -21.08
CA GLN A 87 -24.32 -31.97 -20.26
C GLN A 87 -25.44 -30.97 -20.55
N SER A 88 -26.58 -31.50 -20.99
CA SER A 88 -27.81 -30.75 -21.18
C SER A 88 -27.92 -29.65 -20.14
N PHE A 89 -28.27 -28.44 -20.55
CA PHE A 89 -28.69 -27.36 -19.67
C PHE A 89 -29.69 -27.92 -18.64
N GLN A 90 -29.19 -28.36 -17.49
CA GLN A 90 -30.01 -28.68 -16.33
C GLN A 90 -30.34 -27.32 -15.76
N PRO A 91 -31.62 -26.91 -15.65
CA PRO A 91 -31.95 -25.70 -14.92
C PRO A 91 -31.27 -25.82 -13.55
N ALA A 92 -30.46 -24.82 -13.19
CA ALA A 92 -29.72 -24.83 -11.93
C ALA A 92 -30.69 -25.28 -10.82
N SER A 93 -30.29 -26.30 -10.04
CA SER A 93 -31.10 -26.78 -8.92
C SER A 93 -31.56 -25.59 -8.09
N ASP A 94 -32.78 -25.60 -7.55
CA ASP A 94 -33.29 -24.47 -6.78
C ASP A 94 -32.35 -24.11 -5.61
N ASN A 95 -31.60 -25.08 -5.09
CA ASN A 95 -30.54 -24.85 -4.12
C ASN A 95 -29.36 -24.01 -4.68
N SER A 96 -28.95 -24.25 -5.93
CA SER A 96 -27.92 -23.46 -6.61
C SER A 96 -28.39 -22.04 -6.89
N LYS A 97 -29.65 -21.84 -7.28
CA LYS A 97 -30.23 -20.49 -7.45
C LYS A 97 -30.29 -19.76 -6.11
N GLN A 98 -30.67 -20.45 -5.04
CA GLN A 98 -30.74 -19.88 -3.69
C GLN A 98 -29.37 -19.43 -3.18
N LEU A 99 -28.33 -20.24 -3.41
CA LEU A 99 -26.95 -19.88 -3.10
C LEU A 99 -26.48 -18.65 -3.89
N ILE A 100 -26.80 -18.59 -5.20
CA ILE A 100 -26.48 -17.43 -6.04
C ILE A 100 -27.19 -16.16 -5.51
N ILE A 101 -28.46 -16.26 -5.13
CA ILE A 101 -29.22 -15.14 -4.56
C ILE A 101 -28.61 -14.68 -3.23
N GLN A 102 -28.19 -15.61 -2.37
CA GLN A 102 -27.52 -15.26 -1.11
C GLN A 102 -26.21 -14.52 -1.36
N ASN A 103 -25.36 -15.03 -2.25
CA ASN A 103 -24.10 -14.39 -2.62
C ASN A 103 -24.35 -12.98 -3.20
N LEU A 104 -25.31 -12.85 -4.13
CA LEU A 104 -25.65 -11.54 -4.71
C LEU A 104 -26.19 -10.55 -3.67
N LYS A 105 -26.94 -11.00 -2.67
CA LYS A 105 -27.41 -10.16 -1.55
C LYS A 105 -26.25 -9.72 -0.67
N GLU A 106 -25.32 -10.62 -0.39
CA GLU A 106 -24.14 -10.32 0.42
C GLU A 106 -23.22 -9.32 -0.31
N ASP A 107 -23.00 -9.52 -1.60
CA ASP A 107 -22.23 -8.60 -2.43
C ASP A 107 -22.90 -7.23 -2.52
N ASN A 108 -24.24 -7.18 -2.68
CA ASN A 108 -24.98 -5.92 -2.63
C ASN A 108 -24.79 -5.20 -1.28
N LYS A 109 -24.78 -5.95 -0.17
CA LYS A 109 -24.56 -5.38 1.16
C LYS A 109 -23.14 -4.84 1.30
N LYS A 110 -22.13 -5.55 0.80
CA LYS A 110 -20.73 -5.10 0.78
C LYS A 110 -20.57 -3.84 -0.06
N LEU A 111 -21.08 -3.84 -1.29
CA LEU A 111 -21.04 -2.68 -2.18
C LEU A 111 -21.74 -1.45 -1.59
N ARG A 112 -22.89 -1.63 -0.93
CA ARG A 112 -23.58 -0.53 -0.23
C ARG A 112 -22.73 0.01 0.93
N GLY A 113 -22.06 -0.86 1.68
CA GLY A 113 -21.13 -0.46 2.73
C GLY A 113 -19.91 0.31 2.19
N GLU A 114 -19.37 -0.11 1.04
CA GLU A 114 -18.28 0.61 0.37
C GLU A 114 -18.72 1.99 -0.12
N ILE A 115 -19.90 2.09 -0.73
CA ILE A 115 -20.48 3.37 -1.14
C ILE A 115 -20.63 4.33 0.05
N ASP A 116 -21.12 3.84 1.18
CA ASP A 116 -21.27 4.67 2.39
C ASP A 116 -19.92 5.16 2.93
N LYS A 117 -18.91 4.29 2.96
CA LYS A 117 -17.54 4.66 3.34
C LYS A 117 -16.93 5.69 2.38
N GLN A 118 -17.11 5.50 1.08
CA GLN A 118 -16.61 6.44 0.06
C GLN A 118 -17.29 7.80 0.19
N LYS A 119 -18.60 7.84 0.42
CA LYS A 119 -19.34 9.10 0.66
C LYS A 119 -18.81 9.84 1.88
N LYS A 120 -18.61 9.14 3.01
CA LYS A 120 -18.00 9.72 4.21
C LYS A 120 -16.59 10.26 3.94
N HIS A 121 -15.79 9.54 3.17
CA HIS A 121 -14.46 10.02 2.79
C HIS A 121 -14.53 11.29 1.96
N ILE A 122 -15.45 11.35 0.98
CA ILE A 122 -15.68 12.56 0.17
C ILE A 122 -16.09 13.74 1.05
N GLU A 123 -17.01 13.54 2.00
CA GLU A 123 -17.47 14.58 2.91
C GLU A 123 -16.31 15.16 3.76
N VAL A 124 -15.46 14.28 4.31
CA VAL A 124 -14.26 14.69 5.06
C VAL A 124 -13.28 15.45 4.17
N VAL A 125 -13.03 14.96 2.96
CA VAL A 125 -12.12 15.63 2.02
C VAL A 125 -12.67 16.99 1.59
N GLN A 126 -13.97 17.10 1.35
CA GLN A 126 -14.62 18.37 1.04
C GLN A 126 -14.53 19.35 2.21
N GLY A 127 -14.76 18.91 3.44
CA GLY A 127 -14.56 19.73 4.64
C GLY A 127 -13.14 20.28 4.73
N LYS A 128 -12.13 19.43 4.54
CA LYS A 128 -10.71 19.85 4.51
C LYS A 128 -10.41 20.82 3.36
N LEU A 129 -11.02 20.63 2.19
CA LEU A 129 -10.85 21.52 1.04
C LEU A 129 -11.39 22.93 1.35
N TYR A 130 -12.54 23.02 2.01
CA TYR A 130 -13.10 24.30 2.45
C TYR A 130 -12.20 25.01 3.46
N GLU A 131 -11.69 24.28 4.46
CA GLU A 131 -10.73 24.84 5.43
C GLU A 131 -9.46 25.34 4.74
N LEU A 132 -8.91 24.55 3.82
CA LEU A 132 -7.70 24.91 3.10
C LEU A 132 -7.93 26.12 2.17
N SER A 133 -9.08 26.21 1.51
CA SER A 133 -9.47 27.38 0.72
C SER A 133 -9.54 28.64 1.58
N ARG A 134 -10.17 28.54 2.76
CA ARG A 134 -10.26 29.66 3.71
C ARG A 134 -8.86 30.13 4.16
N VAL A 135 -7.97 29.21 4.51
CA VAL A 135 -6.60 29.52 4.90
C VAL A 135 -5.79 30.12 3.73
N ALA A 136 -6.04 29.67 2.50
CA ALA A 136 -5.41 30.22 1.31
C ALA A 136 -5.85 31.66 1.05
N GLU A 137 -7.15 31.96 1.20
CA GLU A 137 -7.69 33.32 1.12
C GLU A 137 -7.08 34.24 2.17
N GLU A 138 -6.98 33.77 3.42
CA GLU A 138 -6.36 34.53 4.50
C GLU A 138 -4.89 34.81 4.23
N ASN A 139 -4.13 33.81 3.76
CA ASN A 139 -2.74 34.01 3.36
C ASN A 139 -2.59 35.01 2.22
N ASN A 140 -3.48 34.99 1.23
CA ASN A 140 -3.47 35.97 0.15
C ASN A 140 -3.73 37.39 0.68
N ARG A 141 -4.68 37.54 1.60
CA ARG A 141 -4.96 38.83 2.25
C ARG A 141 -3.75 39.33 3.05
N LEU A 142 -3.13 38.48 3.85
CA LEU A 142 -1.93 38.82 4.62
C LEU A 142 -0.76 39.22 3.71
N ARG A 143 -0.57 38.50 2.59
CA ARG A 143 0.44 38.86 1.57
C ARG A 143 0.17 40.23 0.95
N GLN A 144 -1.08 40.55 0.66
CA GLN A 144 -1.45 41.88 0.15
C GLN A 144 -1.13 42.98 1.19
N GLN A 145 -1.44 42.75 2.47
CA GLN A 145 -1.11 43.69 3.54
C GLN A 145 0.40 43.89 3.70
N LEU A 146 1.19 42.82 3.62
CA LEU A 146 2.65 42.93 3.65
C LEU A 146 3.20 43.72 2.46
N ASN A 147 2.66 43.50 1.26
CA ASN A 147 3.05 44.28 0.07
C ASN A 147 2.69 45.76 0.20
N GLN A 148 1.53 46.07 0.79
CA GLN A 148 1.11 47.44 1.06
C GLN A 148 2.06 48.13 2.05
N ILE A 149 2.32 47.50 3.20
CA ILE A 149 3.21 48.05 4.24
C ILE A 149 4.64 48.21 3.70
N THR A 150 5.14 47.24 2.94
CA THR A 150 6.49 47.34 2.35
C THR A 150 6.59 48.47 1.32
N ALA A 151 5.53 48.73 0.55
CA ALA A 151 5.46 49.90 -0.34
C ALA A 151 5.44 51.22 0.46
N GLU A 152 4.66 51.30 1.54
CA GLU A 152 4.61 52.46 2.43
C GLU A 152 5.95 52.71 3.14
N LEU A 153 6.64 51.66 3.56
CA LEU A 153 7.99 51.76 4.11
C LEU A 153 9.00 52.27 3.07
N ALA A 154 8.87 51.83 1.81
CA ALA A 154 9.71 52.32 0.74
C ALA A 154 9.46 53.80 0.42
N THR A 155 8.20 54.25 0.42
CA THR A 155 7.85 55.66 0.18
C THR A 155 8.30 56.55 1.32
N THR A 156 8.05 56.18 2.57
CA THR A 156 8.51 56.91 3.75
C THR A 156 10.02 57.00 3.83
N LYS A 157 10.73 55.90 3.51
CA LYS A 157 12.20 55.92 3.40
C LYS A 157 12.66 56.88 2.31
N LYS A 158 12.04 56.85 1.14
CA LYS A 158 12.37 57.78 0.05
C LYS A 158 12.11 59.24 0.46
N GLN A 159 10.98 59.52 1.11
CA GLN A 159 10.66 60.85 1.64
C GLN A 159 11.70 61.32 2.67
N LEU A 160 12.19 60.40 3.53
CA LEU A 160 13.25 60.69 4.47
C LEU A 160 14.56 61.00 3.77
N ASP A 161 14.94 60.20 2.77
CA ASP A 161 16.15 60.42 1.96
C ASP A 161 16.08 61.76 1.21
N ASP A 162 14.92 62.08 0.61
CA ASP A 162 14.68 63.35 -0.09
C ASP A 162 14.74 64.56 0.88
N TYR A 163 14.19 64.42 2.10
CA TYR A 163 14.29 65.46 3.14
C TYR A 163 15.74 65.69 3.60
N LEU A 164 16.51 64.60 3.78
CA LEU A 164 17.93 64.68 4.14
C LEU A 164 18.76 65.36 3.04
N LEU A 165 18.44 65.11 1.76
CA LEU A 165 19.07 65.79 0.63
C LEU A 165 18.71 67.28 0.56
N ALA A 166 17.47 67.65 0.88
CA ALA A 166 17.00 69.03 0.86
C ALA A 166 17.51 69.89 2.03
N ASN A 167 17.81 69.28 3.19
CA ASN A 167 18.24 69.97 4.41
C ASN A 167 19.60 69.46 4.95
N PRO A 168 20.72 69.67 4.23
CA PRO A 168 22.04 69.16 4.60
C PRO A 168 22.63 69.79 5.89
N SER A 169 22.06 70.88 6.37
CA SER A 169 22.51 71.64 7.55
C SER A 169 21.50 71.67 8.70
N SER A 170 20.34 71.00 8.58
CA SER A 170 19.42 70.76 9.71
C SER A 170 19.79 69.47 10.46
N HIS A 171 21.08 69.21 10.62
CA HIS A 171 21.52 68.33 11.69
C HIS A 171 21.55 69.19 12.95
N PRO A 172 20.79 68.89 14.03
CA PRO A 172 21.22 69.37 15.34
C PRO A 172 22.69 68.98 15.47
N LYS A 173 23.55 69.89 15.96
CA LYS A 173 24.97 69.64 16.24
C LYS A 173 25.12 68.37 17.09
N VAL A 174 25.15 67.23 16.44
CA VAL A 174 25.46 65.93 17.01
C VAL A 174 26.74 65.56 16.29
N THR A 175 27.85 65.79 16.98
CA THR A 175 29.14 65.24 16.60
C THR A 175 28.98 63.75 16.31
N SER A 176 29.37 63.29 15.12
CA SER A 176 29.51 61.87 14.84
C SER A 176 30.47 61.25 15.85
N ILE A 177 29.93 60.52 16.82
CA ILE A 177 30.68 59.50 17.57
C ILE A 177 30.81 58.30 16.63
N ASP A 178 31.67 58.44 15.62
CA ASP A 178 32.08 57.38 14.71
C ASP A 178 33.55 57.02 14.85
N SER A 179 34.19 57.40 15.97
CA SER A 179 35.55 56.93 16.29
C SER A 179 35.60 55.78 17.32
N LYS A 180 34.46 55.29 17.82
CA LYS A 180 34.40 54.07 18.66
C LYS A 180 33.06 53.32 18.54
N ARG A 181 32.50 53.15 17.34
CA ARG A 181 31.40 52.19 17.17
C ARG A 181 31.98 50.80 16.96
N LYS A 182 32.00 50.00 18.04
CA LYS A 182 32.10 48.55 17.93
C LYS A 182 31.00 48.06 16.99
N PRO A 183 31.29 47.13 16.06
CA PRO A 183 30.28 46.62 15.15
C PRO A 183 29.14 45.96 15.95
N ILE A 184 27.92 46.44 15.68
CA ILE A 184 26.59 45.83 15.89
C ILE A 184 26.60 44.55 16.75
N THR A 185 26.34 44.72 18.05
CA THR A 185 26.16 43.62 19.03
C THR A 185 24.84 42.87 18.87
N SER A 186 23.79 43.49 18.33
CA SER A 186 22.42 42.92 18.31
C SER A 186 22.28 41.58 17.56
N VAL A 187 22.92 41.41 16.39
CA VAL A 187 22.88 40.14 15.64
C VAL A 187 23.73 39.06 16.31
N ASN A 188 24.81 39.49 16.97
CA ASN A 188 25.73 38.59 17.65
C ASN A 188 25.16 38.10 18.99
N ASP A 189 24.39 38.95 19.67
CA ASP A 189 23.66 38.61 20.90
C ASP A 189 22.53 37.61 20.61
N GLU A 190 21.83 37.75 19.48
CA GLU A 190 20.79 36.80 19.07
C GLU A 190 21.39 35.45 18.64
N LEU A 191 22.50 35.46 17.90
CA LEU A 191 23.21 34.22 17.51
C LEU A 191 23.82 33.50 18.72
N LYS A 192 24.33 34.26 19.69
CA LYS A 192 24.85 33.72 20.95
C LYS A 192 23.74 33.13 21.82
N SER A 193 22.61 33.82 21.94
CA SER A 193 21.42 33.32 22.62
C SER A 193 20.92 32.00 22.01
N ARG A 194 20.82 31.93 20.68
CA ARG A 194 20.44 30.71 19.94
C ARG A 194 21.41 29.55 20.20
N LEU A 195 22.70 29.84 20.24
CA LEU A 195 23.73 28.84 20.50
C LEU A 195 23.68 28.34 21.95
N ASP A 196 23.29 29.20 22.90
CA ASP A 196 23.15 28.84 24.31
C ASP A 196 21.85 28.04 24.58
N GLU A 197 20.74 28.37 23.93
CA GLU A 197 19.50 27.58 23.96
C GLU A 197 19.73 26.16 23.40
N LEU A 198 20.44 26.06 22.26
CA LEU A 198 20.79 24.79 21.66
C LEU A 198 21.69 23.94 22.58
N LYS A 199 22.66 24.56 23.24
CA LYS A 199 23.51 23.87 24.23
C LYS A 199 22.70 23.36 25.43
N SER A 200 21.71 24.13 25.90
CA SER A 200 20.83 23.71 27.01
C SER A 200 20.08 22.42 26.65
N ARG A 201 19.38 22.41 25.52
CA ARG A 201 18.63 21.23 25.04
C ARG A 201 19.53 20.01 24.82
N LEU A 202 20.72 20.22 24.27
CA LEU A 202 21.70 19.15 24.11
C LEU A 202 22.16 18.58 25.46
N SER A 203 22.33 19.45 26.47
CA SER A 203 22.70 19.03 27.81
C SER A 203 21.59 18.25 28.52
N GLU A 204 20.33 18.66 28.35
CA GLU A 204 19.14 17.95 28.86
C GLU A 204 19.03 16.55 28.23
N LEU A 205 19.32 16.43 26.93
CA LEU A 205 19.40 15.15 26.23
C LEU A 205 20.60 14.29 26.66
N GLY A 206 21.56 14.85 27.39
CA GLY A 206 22.82 14.19 27.77
C GLY A 206 23.76 14.01 26.57
N VAL A 207 23.64 14.85 25.55
CA VAL A 207 24.45 14.84 24.34
C VAL A 207 25.52 15.92 24.43
N ARG A 208 26.79 15.53 24.39
CA ARG A 208 27.89 16.49 24.28
C ARG A 208 28.09 16.89 22.82
N MET A 209 28.18 18.20 22.58
CA MET A 209 28.52 18.75 21.26
C MET A 209 29.91 18.28 20.84
N ASN A 210 30.00 17.62 19.69
CA ASN A 210 31.28 17.21 19.07
C ASN A 210 31.55 18.04 17.80
N ALA A 211 32.78 17.97 17.27
CA ALA A 211 33.19 18.77 16.11
C ALA A 211 32.31 18.51 14.86
N THR A 212 31.84 17.28 14.68
CA THR A 212 30.98 16.88 13.56
C THR A 212 29.57 17.48 13.69
N LEU A 213 28.97 17.41 14.88
CA LEU A 213 27.67 18.01 15.17
C LEU A 213 27.71 19.52 15.01
N LYS A 214 28.79 20.18 15.47
CA LYS A 214 28.99 21.62 15.27
C LYS A 214 28.96 21.98 13.77
N LYS A 215 29.70 21.25 12.93
CA LYS A 215 29.73 21.47 11.48
C LYS A 215 28.36 21.26 10.81
N ILE A 216 27.60 20.26 11.26
CA ILE A 216 26.26 19.97 10.71
C ILE A 216 25.27 21.06 11.14
N ILE A 217 25.31 21.50 12.39
CA ILE A 217 24.45 22.54 12.95
C ILE A 217 24.71 23.89 12.28
N GLU A 218 25.97 24.24 12.01
CA GLU A 218 26.33 25.47 11.26
C GLU A 218 25.80 25.48 9.82
N SER A 219 25.56 24.29 9.23
CA SER A 219 25.09 24.14 7.85
C SER A 219 23.56 24.06 7.70
N LYS A 220 22.81 23.92 8.79
CA LYS A 220 21.35 23.67 8.77
C LYS A 220 20.55 24.83 9.32
N SER A 221 19.29 24.92 8.89
CA SER A 221 18.35 25.91 9.39
C SER A 221 17.87 25.57 10.81
N ASN A 222 17.43 26.60 11.54
CA ASN A 222 16.93 26.45 12.91
C ASN A 222 15.76 25.46 13.00
N ASN A 223 14.89 25.45 12.00
CA ASN A 223 13.74 24.56 11.95
C ASN A 223 14.16 23.11 11.76
N GLU A 224 15.16 22.84 10.89
CA GLU A 224 15.69 21.49 10.71
C GLU A 224 16.36 20.97 11.97
N ILE A 225 17.08 21.84 12.70
CA ILE A 225 17.73 21.48 13.97
C ILE A 225 16.68 21.16 15.04
N ASN A 226 15.65 22.00 15.18
CA ASN A 226 14.56 21.79 16.13
C ASN A 226 13.74 20.54 15.80
N ASN A 227 13.43 20.30 14.52
CA ASN A 227 12.73 19.10 14.08
C ASN A 227 13.52 17.83 14.41
N ALA A 228 14.83 17.84 14.13
CA ALA A 228 15.70 16.70 14.44
C ALA A 228 15.82 16.47 15.96
N LEU A 229 15.92 17.53 16.77
CA LEU A 229 15.94 17.40 18.23
C LEU A 229 14.64 16.80 18.76
N SER A 230 13.49 17.32 18.33
CA SER A 230 12.18 16.81 18.76
C SER A 230 11.92 15.37 18.30
N ALA A 231 12.39 14.99 17.09
CA ALA A 231 12.31 13.60 16.63
C ALA A 231 13.17 12.66 17.49
N VAL A 232 14.34 13.12 17.94
CA VAL A 232 15.22 12.35 18.84
C VAL A 232 14.64 12.25 20.24
N GLU A 233 14.05 13.32 20.76
CA GLU A 233 13.30 13.32 22.03
C GLU A 233 12.18 12.29 22.02
N GLU A 234 11.36 12.27 20.95
CA GLU A 234 10.29 11.29 20.76
C GLU A 234 10.85 9.87 20.73
N TYR A 235 11.90 9.65 19.95
CA TYR A 235 12.54 8.34 19.86
C TYR A 235 13.06 7.85 21.22
N LEU A 236 13.63 8.73 22.04
CA LEU A 236 14.10 8.39 23.39
C LEU A 236 12.94 8.16 24.37
N ALA A 237 11.82 8.87 24.22
CA ALA A 237 10.63 8.71 25.06
C ALA A 237 9.99 7.31 24.91
N THR A 238 10.16 6.65 23.76
CA THR A 238 9.72 5.24 23.56
C THR A 238 10.45 4.22 24.45
N GLY A 239 11.49 4.63 25.19
CA GLY A 239 12.23 3.76 26.11
C GLY A 239 13.27 2.86 25.44
N ILE A 240 13.51 3.03 24.14
CA ILE A 240 14.51 2.25 23.39
C ILE A 240 15.92 2.67 23.81
N LYS A 241 16.73 1.71 24.29
CA LYS A 241 18.14 1.96 24.64
C LYS A 241 18.98 2.16 23.39
N VAL A 242 19.58 3.34 23.26
CA VAL A 242 20.46 3.70 22.14
C VAL A 242 21.93 3.54 22.48
N LYS A 243 22.73 3.11 21.49
CA LYS A 243 24.19 2.97 21.62
C LYS A 243 24.89 4.32 21.84
N SER A 244 24.40 5.40 21.22
CA SER A 244 24.91 6.76 21.41
C SER A 244 23.82 7.77 21.06
N LYS A 245 23.42 8.58 22.05
CA LYS A 245 22.46 9.68 21.86
C LYS A 245 23.02 10.74 20.88
N ALA A 246 24.34 10.99 20.94
CA ALA A 246 25.01 11.90 20.01
C ALA A 246 25.04 11.35 18.57
N GLY A 247 25.23 10.04 18.41
CA GLY A 247 25.17 9.38 17.11
C GLY A 247 23.76 9.38 16.51
N LEU A 248 22.74 9.21 17.36
CA LEU A 248 21.34 9.31 16.96
C LEU A 248 21.00 10.72 16.47
N LEU A 249 21.38 11.75 17.22
CA LEU A 249 21.15 13.14 16.80
C LEU A 249 21.88 13.50 15.52
N ARG A 250 23.11 13.01 15.36
CA ARG A 250 23.85 13.19 14.10
C ARG A 250 23.07 12.60 12.92
N LYS A 251 22.58 11.36 13.08
CA LYS A 251 21.80 10.68 12.04
C LYS A 251 20.50 11.43 11.74
N ALA A 252 19.81 11.90 12.80
CA ALA A 252 18.59 12.68 12.66
C ALA A 252 18.81 13.99 11.88
N LEU A 253 19.94 14.67 12.12
CA LEU A 253 20.30 15.87 11.37
C LEU A 253 20.67 15.52 9.92
N GLU A 254 21.48 14.49 9.67
CA GLU A 254 21.90 14.09 8.32
C GLU A 254 20.72 13.64 7.44
N GLU A 255 19.78 12.90 8.02
CA GLU A 255 18.61 12.36 7.33
C GLU A 255 17.36 13.27 7.42
N ASN A 256 17.49 14.48 7.97
CA ASN A 256 16.40 15.46 8.13
C ASN A 256 15.15 14.89 8.81
N TRP A 257 15.35 14.19 9.93
CA TRP A 257 14.24 13.62 10.68
C TRP A 257 13.28 14.71 11.15
N MET A 258 12.00 14.41 11.04
CA MET A 258 10.90 15.23 11.53
C MET A 258 10.17 14.48 12.64
N PRO A 259 9.59 15.18 13.63
CA PRO A 259 8.76 14.53 14.64
C PRO A 259 7.62 13.77 13.94
N ASN A 260 7.30 12.56 14.39
CA ASN A 260 6.23 11.79 13.76
C ASN A 260 4.86 12.41 14.04
N LEU A 261 4.75 13.19 15.12
CA LEU A 261 3.54 13.92 15.52
C LEU A 261 3.77 15.43 15.50
N THR A 262 2.86 16.15 14.83
CA THR A 262 2.81 17.62 14.87
C THR A 262 2.57 18.12 16.30
N ASP A 263 2.90 19.39 16.61
CA ASP A 263 2.67 19.98 17.94
C ASP A 263 1.22 19.81 18.44
N LYS A 264 0.25 19.76 17.51
CA LYS A 264 -1.17 19.51 17.79
C LYS A 264 -1.42 18.07 18.21
N GLU A 265 -0.84 17.11 17.51
CA GLU A 265 -0.96 15.69 17.84
C GLU A 265 -0.21 15.34 19.13
N ARG A 266 0.90 16.04 19.45
CA ARG A 266 1.57 15.97 20.76
C ARG A 266 0.68 16.44 21.91
N LYS A 267 -0.01 17.57 21.75
CA LYS A 267 -1.00 18.02 22.75
C LYS A 267 -2.13 17.01 22.92
N ILE A 268 -2.60 16.41 21.83
CA ILE A 268 -3.68 15.40 21.89
C ILE A 268 -3.19 14.12 22.59
N SER A 269 -1.99 13.63 22.26
CA SER A 269 -1.40 12.43 22.89
C SER A 269 -1.15 12.65 24.39
N GLN A 270 -0.65 13.82 24.76
CA GLN A 270 -0.45 14.16 26.16
C GLN A 270 -1.78 14.28 26.91
N VAL A 271 -2.81 14.88 26.31
CA VAL A 271 -4.18 14.92 26.87
C VAL A 271 -4.78 13.51 27.01
N THR A 272 -4.49 12.57 26.09
CA THR A 272 -4.96 11.18 26.22
C THR A 272 -4.23 10.40 27.30
N ASP A 273 -2.94 10.65 27.51
CA ASP A 273 -2.17 10.05 28.60
C ASP A 273 -2.59 10.63 29.96
N ASP A 274 -2.76 11.95 30.06
CA ASP A 274 -3.25 12.65 31.26
C ASP A 274 -4.65 12.17 31.65
N PHE A 275 -5.55 11.98 30.68
CA PHE A 275 -6.88 11.43 30.92
C PHE A 275 -6.82 9.98 31.43
N SER A 276 -5.93 9.16 30.85
CA SER A 276 -5.81 7.74 31.23
C SER A 276 -5.34 7.59 32.68
N GLU A 277 -4.36 8.39 33.10
CA GLU A 277 -3.92 8.45 34.49
C GLU A 277 -5.01 8.98 35.42
N TRP A 278 -5.65 10.07 35.01
CA TRP A 278 -6.75 10.68 35.77
C TRP A 278 -7.89 9.67 35.99
N PHE A 279 -8.31 8.97 34.93
CA PHE A 279 -9.43 8.04 34.99
C PHE A 279 -9.10 6.84 35.87
N ARG A 280 -7.87 6.32 35.81
CA ARG A 280 -7.43 5.24 36.70
C ARG A 280 -7.55 5.65 38.16
N LEU A 281 -7.01 6.82 38.53
CA LEU A 281 -7.06 7.33 39.91
C LEU A 281 -8.49 7.65 40.36
N ALA A 282 -9.28 8.28 39.50
CA ALA A 282 -10.66 8.62 39.78
C ALA A 282 -11.52 7.35 39.97
N LYS A 283 -11.24 6.29 39.22
CA LYS A 283 -11.91 4.99 39.35
C LYS A 283 -11.50 4.24 40.61
N GLU A 284 -10.20 4.23 40.93
CA GLU A 284 -9.68 3.65 42.19
C GLU A 284 -10.29 4.32 43.42
N GLN A 285 -10.50 5.63 43.36
CA GLN A 285 -11.13 6.40 44.43
C GLN A 285 -12.66 6.33 44.43
N GLY A 286 -13.26 5.56 43.51
CA GLY A 286 -14.71 5.40 43.40
C GLY A 286 -15.44 6.69 43.05
N ILE A 287 -14.81 7.61 42.31
CA ILE A 287 -15.44 8.85 41.84
C ILE A 287 -16.15 8.59 40.49
N VAL A 288 -15.56 7.76 39.65
CA VAL A 288 -16.10 7.37 38.35
C VAL A 288 -16.08 5.87 38.14
N GLN A 289 -16.97 5.36 37.30
CA GLN A 289 -17.14 3.93 37.04
C GLN A 289 -16.74 3.54 35.61
N ALA A 290 -17.10 4.38 34.64
CA ALA A 290 -16.86 4.16 33.22
C ALA A 290 -16.51 5.47 32.51
N SER A 291 -15.94 5.36 31.31
CA SER A 291 -15.67 6.49 30.43
C SER A 291 -16.08 6.17 29.00
N GLN A 292 -16.53 7.17 28.25
CA GLN A 292 -16.89 7.03 26.85
C GLN A 292 -16.45 8.27 26.06
N GLY A 293 -15.98 8.07 24.83
CA GLY A 293 -15.70 9.16 23.89
C GLY A 293 -16.94 9.53 23.08
N THR A 294 -17.24 10.82 22.99
CA THR A 294 -18.33 11.38 22.17
C THR A 294 -17.76 12.37 21.13
N LYS A 295 -18.63 12.92 20.27
CA LYS A 295 -18.24 13.96 19.30
C LYS A 295 -17.77 15.26 19.97
N ASP A 296 -18.23 15.50 21.21
CA ASP A 296 -17.99 16.74 21.96
C ASP A 296 -16.88 16.59 23.03
N GLY A 297 -16.26 15.41 23.13
CA GLY A 297 -15.16 15.14 24.05
C GLY A 297 -15.32 13.84 24.83
N ILE A 298 -14.64 13.74 25.97
CA ILE A 298 -14.71 12.57 26.85
C ILE A 298 -15.76 12.80 27.93
N ILE A 299 -16.65 11.83 28.12
CA ILE A 299 -17.61 11.79 29.22
C ILE A 299 -17.26 10.64 30.16
N VAL A 300 -17.58 10.81 31.44
CA VAL A 300 -17.30 9.84 32.51
C VAL A 300 -18.56 9.61 33.33
N MET A 301 -18.76 8.38 33.77
CA MET A 301 -19.93 7.98 34.54
C MET A 301 -19.62 8.09 36.04
N GLU A 302 -20.30 8.98 36.74
CA GLU A 302 -20.22 9.13 38.20
C GLU A 302 -20.85 7.92 38.91
N THR A 303 -20.57 7.73 40.21
CA THR A 303 -21.16 6.61 40.99
C THR A 303 -22.67 6.66 41.10
N THR A 304 -23.27 7.82 40.84
CA THR A 304 -24.71 8.02 40.76
C THR A 304 -25.34 7.43 39.49
N GLY A 305 -24.51 7.00 38.52
CA GLY A 305 -24.95 6.52 37.21
C GLY A 305 -25.16 7.62 36.18
N GLU A 306 -24.84 8.88 36.52
CA GLU A 306 -24.93 10.03 35.62
C GLU A 306 -23.68 10.16 34.74
N TRP A 307 -23.87 10.51 33.47
CA TRP A 307 -22.78 10.75 32.53
C TRP A 307 -22.42 12.24 32.50
N THR A 308 -21.21 12.56 32.94
CA THR A 308 -20.72 13.93 33.10
C THR A 308 -19.53 14.18 32.18
N PRO A 309 -19.46 15.32 31.45
CA PRO A 309 -18.27 15.69 30.70
C PRO A 309 -17.02 15.77 31.58
N MET A 310 -15.89 15.31 31.07
CA MET A 310 -14.60 15.35 31.79
C MET A 310 -14.25 16.78 32.24
N ILE A 311 -14.54 17.79 31.42
CA ILE A 311 -14.32 19.21 31.76
C ILE A 311 -15.09 19.60 33.03
N THR A 312 -16.34 19.16 33.16
CA THR A 312 -17.17 19.43 34.33
C THR A 312 -16.62 18.74 35.59
N MET A 313 -15.97 17.58 35.47
CA MET A 313 -15.30 16.94 36.60
C MET A 313 -14.07 17.73 37.07
N LEU A 314 -13.31 18.31 36.12
CA LEU A 314 -12.19 19.20 36.44
C LEU A 314 -12.69 20.49 37.12
N GLU A 315 -13.80 21.06 36.66
CA GLU A 315 -14.44 22.24 37.27
C GLU A 315 -14.97 21.94 38.69
N LYS A 316 -15.44 20.73 38.95
CA LYS A 316 -15.79 20.24 40.30
C LYS A 316 -14.56 20.06 41.21
N GLY A 317 -13.34 20.27 40.70
CA GLY A 317 -12.09 20.21 41.46
C GLY A 317 -11.40 18.85 41.42
N TRP A 318 -11.91 17.88 40.66
CA TRP A 318 -11.27 16.58 40.47
C TRP A 318 -10.16 16.69 39.44
N THR A 319 -9.08 17.42 39.73
CA THR A 319 -7.92 17.51 38.83
C THR A 319 -6.98 16.33 39.01
N LEU A 320 -6.15 16.03 38.00
CA LEU A 320 -5.15 14.95 38.08
C LEU A 320 -4.22 15.14 39.27
N GLU A 321 -3.76 16.38 39.49
CA GLU A 321 -2.90 16.73 40.61
C GLU A 321 -3.57 16.48 41.97
N TYR A 322 -4.84 16.85 42.10
CA TYR A 322 -5.61 16.60 43.33
C TYR A 322 -5.76 15.10 43.62
N LEU A 323 -6.08 14.30 42.59
CA LEU A 323 -6.20 12.84 42.73
C LEU A 323 -4.86 12.18 43.08
N GLN A 324 -3.75 12.66 42.51
CA GLN A 324 -2.39 12.18 42.81
C GLN A 324 -1.93 12.56 44.22
N GLN A 325 -2.29 13.72 44.73
CA GLN A 325 -1.99 14.11 46.12
C GLN A 325 -2.77 13.24 47.12
N ARG A 326 -4.05 12.96 46.80
CA ARG A 326 -4.92 12.14 47.65
C ARG A 326 -4.54 10.66 47.65
N SER A 327 -3.99 10.12 46.56
CA SER A 327 -3.53 8.72 46.52
C SER A 327 -2.20 8.48 47.24
N LYS A 328 -1.48 9.54 47.61
CA LYS A 328 -0.21 9.47 48.38
C LYS A 328 -0.40 9.56 49.90
N GLN A 329 -1.62 9.79 50.39
CA GLN A 329 -1.99 9.79 51.82
C GLN A 329 -2.52 8.43 52.25
#